data_AF-A0A4P8R7I4-F1
#
_entry.id   AF-A0A4P8R7I4-F1
#
_cell.length_a   1.000
_cell.length_b   1.000
_cell.length_c   1.000
_cell.angle_alpha   90.00
_cell.angle_beta   90.00
_cell.angle_gamma   90.00
#
_symmetry.space_group_name_H-M   'P 1'
#
loop_
_entity.id
_entity.type
_entity.pdbx_description
1 polymer ?
#
loop_
_entity_poly.entity_id
_entity_poly.type
_entity_poly.pdbx_seq_one_letter_code
_entity_poly.pdbx_strand_id
1 'polypeptide(L)'
;MPVVPAPFVPTDPLQAAVRAAAHASLVALRDDLVAARGAAAAATEATPSTTLDWFGPASQALRDALDRLALAIDVVHADLDRAVPLVDQVLA
;
A
#
# COMPACT_ATOMS: atom_id res chain seq x y z
N MET A 1 -24.81 -45.09 15.80
CA MET A 1 -23.92 -43.93 15.54
C MET A 1 -24.66 -42.98 14.61
N PRO A 2 -25.30 -41.90 15.10
CA PRO A 2 -25.78 -40.86 14.20
C PRO A 2 -24.66 -39.86 13.91
N VAL A 3 -24.47 -39.61 12.63
CA VAL A 3 -23.50 -38.72 12.01
C VAL A 3 -23.73 -37.29 12.49
N VAL A 4 -22.68 -36.62 12.98
CA VAL A 4 -22.70 -35.18 13.23
C VAL A 4 -22.53 -34.49 11.87
N PRO A 5 -23.52 -33.75 11.34
CA PRO A 5 -23.24 -32.84 10.25
C PRO A 5 -22.43 -31.68 10.83
N ALA A 6 -21.19 -31.50 10.37
CA ALA A 6 -20.50 -30.24 10.58
C ALA A 6 -21.38 -29.15 9.94
N PRO A 7 -21.82 -28.11 10.69
CA PRO A 7 -22.59 -27.05 10.08
C PRO A 7 -21.67 -26.30 9.11
N PHE A 8 -21.94 -26.49 7.81
CA PHE A 8 -21.46 -25.65 6.74
C PHE A 8 -22.04 -24.25 7.02
N VAL A 9 -21.22 -23.31 7.49
CA VAL A 9 -21.66 -21.93 7.67
C VAL A 9 -21.80 -21.35 6.26
N PRO A 10 -23.01 -21.00 5.79
CA PRO A 10 -23.14 -20.24 4.56
C PRO A 10 -22.55 -18.87 4.87
N THR A 11 -21.44 -18.50 4.24
CA THR A 11 -20.95 -17.13 4.32
C THR A 11 -22.06 -16.24 3.79
N ASP A 12 -22.54 -15.30 4.60
CA ASP A 12 -23.57 -14.36 4.19
C ASP A 12 -23.12 -13.71 2.86
N PRO A 13 -23.93 -13.74 1.78
CA PRO A 13 -23.54 -13.16 0.49
C PRO A 13 -23.13 -11.69 0.61
N LEU A 14 -23.69 -10.96 1.59
CA LEU A 14 -23.27 -9.59 1.90
C LEU A 14 -21.85 -9.56 2.49
N GLN A 15 -21.51 -10.47 3.40
CA GLN A 15 -20.18 -10.58 4.00
C GLN A 15 -19.13 -10.96 2.95
N ALA A 16 -19.46 -11.86 2.02
CA ALA A 16 -18.60 -12.19 0.89
C ALA A 16 -18.38 -11.00 -0.05
N ALA A 17 -19.43 -10.22 -0.33
CA ALA A 17 -19.34 -9.00 -1.16
C ALA A 17 -18.49 -7.91 -0.49
N VAL A 18 -18.67 -7.69 0.83
CA VAL A 18 -17.87 -6.74 1.61
C VAL A 18 -16.40 -7.15 1.63
N ARG A 19 -16.10 -8.45 1.78
CA ARG A 19 -14.73 -8.98 1.70
C ARG A 19 -14.09 -8.71 0.35
N ALA A 20 -14.80 -9.02 -0.74
CA ALA A 20 -14.29 -8.79 -2.09
C ALA A 20 -14.04 -7.30 -2.35
N ALA A 21 -14.92 -6.40 -1.88
CA ALA A 21 -14.76 -4.96 -2.01
C ALA A 21 -13.58 -4.41 -1.17
N ALA A 22 -13.40 -4.91 0.05
CA ALA A 22 -12.28 -4.54 0.90
C ALA A 22 -10.94 -4.98 0.29
N HIS A 23 -10.87 -6.23 -0.18
CA HIS A 23 -9.69 -6.75 -0.85
C HIS A 23 -9.35 -5.95 -2.12
N ALA A 24 -10.34 -5.66 -2.98
CA ALA A 24 -10.14 -4.85 -4.17
C ALA A 24 -9.64 -3.44 -3.85
N SER A 25 -10.18 -2.81 -2.80
CA SER A 25 -9.74 -1.48 -2.35
C SER A 25 -8.29 -1.48 -1.85
N LEU A 26 -7.89 -2.51 -1.10
CA LEU A 26 -6.53 -2.65 -0.59
C LEU A 26 -5.52 -2.91 -1.72
N VAL A 27 -5.89 -3.73 -2.70
CA VAL A 27 -5.07 -3.96 -3.90
C VAL A 27 -4.91 -2.67 -4.71
N ALA A 28 -6.00 -1.92 -4.93
CA ALA A 28 -5.92 -0.64 -5.64
C ALA A 28 -5.01 0.36 -4.90
N LEU A 29 -5.15 0.48 -3.58
CA LEU A 29 -4.30 1.33 -2.77
C LEU A 29 -2.82 0.92 -2.84
N ARG A 30 -2.54 -0.39 -2.84
CA ARG A 30 -1.18 -0.92 -3.00
C ARG A 30 -0.58 -0.52 -4.34
N ASP A 31 -1.34 -0.67 -5.42
CA ASP A 31 -0.89 -0.34 -6.76
C ASP A 31 -0.65 1.18 -6.92
N ASP A 32 -1.52 2.02 -6.33
CA ASP A 32 -1.34 3.48 -6.26
C ASP A 32 -0.05 3.86 -5.50
N LEU A 33 0.27 3.15 -4.41
CA LEU A 33 1.51 3.37 -3.65
C LEU A 33 2.76 2.99 -4.47
N VAL A 34 2.72 1.92 -5.28
CA VAL A 34 3.81 1.58 -6.21
C VAL A 34 4.00 2.69 -7.25
N ALA A 35 2.91 3.19 -7.82
CA ALA A 35 2.96 4.30 -8.77
C ALA A 35 3.54 5.57 -8.13
N ALA A 36 3.11 5.91 -6.91
CA ALA A 36 3.63 7.04 -6.15
C ALA A 36 5.13 6.91 -5.86
N ARG A 37 5.59 5.71 -5.49
CA ARG A 37 7.02 5.42 -5.30
C ARG A 37 7.82 5.63 -6.59
N GLY A 38 7.33 5.11 -7.72
CA GLY A 38 7.95 5.31 -9.02
C GLY A 38 8.04 6.78 -9.41
N ALA A 39 6.97 7.54 -9.16
CA ALA A 39 6.93 8.98 -9.41
C ALA A 39 7.92 9.75 -8.51
N ALA A 40 8.04 9.38 -7.23
CA ALA A 40 8.99 10.00 -6.31
C ALA A 40 10.45 9.72 -6.72
N ALA A 41 10.76 8.48 -7.14
CA ALA A 41 12.07 8.12 -7.67
C ALA A 41 12.40 8.93 -8.95
N ALA A 42 11.46 8.99 -9.90
CA ALA A 42 11.62 9.76 -11.13
C ALA A 42 11.80 11.27 -10.85
N ALA A 43 11.06 11.83 -9.88
CA ALA A 43 11.23 13.22 -9.46
C ALA A 43 12.60 13.48 -8.82
N THR A 44 13.15 12.50 -8.08
CA THR A 44 14.47 12.59 -7.47
C THR A 44 15.57 12.61 -8.54
N GLU A 45 15.48 11.74 -9.54
CA GLU A 45 16.38 11.72 -10.70
C GLU A 45 16.29 13.00 -11.54
N ALA A 46 15.08 13.51 -11.75
CA ALA A 46 14.83 14.73 -12.51
C ALA A 46 15.25 16.02 -11.75
N THR A 47 15.37 15.95 -10.42
CA THR A 47 15.83 17.08 -9.62
C THR A 47 17.31 17.31 -9.91
N PRO A 48 17.75 18.49 -10.40
CA PRO A 48 19.15 18.75 -10.70
C PRO A 48 20.07 18.52 -9.49
N SER A 49 21.19 17.82 -9.68
CA SER A 49 22.21 17.62 -8.63
C SER A 49 23.20 18.79 -8.50
N THR A 50 23.00 19.85 -9.28
CA THR A 50 24.07 20.77 -9.62
C THR A 50 24.18 21.93 -8.63
N THR A 51 25.24 21.85 -7.81
CA THR A 51 26.31 22.83 -7.48
C THR A 51 26.18 24.34 -7.75
N LEU A 52 25.08 24.88 -8.28
CA LEU A 52 24.83 26.33 -8.27
C LEU A 52 24.36 26.71 -6.87
N ASP A 53 25.16 27.48 -6.14
CA ASP A 53 24.91 27.88 -4.73
C ASP A 53 23.48 28.42 -4.47
N TRP A 54 22.86 29.00 -5.49
CA TRP A 54 21.50 29.54 -5.43
C TRP A 54 20.38 28.46 -5.44
N PHE A 55 20.59 27.29 -6.07
CA PHE A 55 19.61 26.19 -6.13
C PHE A 55 20.02 24.95 -5.32
N GLY A 56 21.30 24.78 -5.00
CA GLY A 56 21.85 23.58 -4.32
C GLY A 56 21.10 23.18 -3.04
N PRO A 57 20.88 24.09 -2.06
CA PRO A 57 20.18 23.75 -0.82
C PRO A 57 18.71 23.37 -1.01
N ALA A 58 18.02 24.05 -1.94
CA ALA A 58 16.60 23.78 -2.22
C ALA A 58 16.42 22.46 -2.97
N SER A 59 17.27 22.18 -3.96
CA SER A 59 17.30 20.92 -4.69
C SER A 59 17.65 19.74 -3.77
N GLN A 60 18.58 19.94 -2.83
CA GLN A 60 18.91 18.91 -1.85
C GLN A 60 17.76 18.65 -0.86
N ALA A 61 17.14 19.70 -0.34
CA ALA A 61 15.99 19.56 0.57
C ALA A 61 14.80 18.85 -0.11
N LEU A 62 14.59 19.09 -1.42
CA LEU A 62 13.57 18.39 -2.20
C LEU A 62 13.89 16.90 -2.33
N ARG A 63 15.14 16.54 -2.64
CA ARG A 63 15.58 15.13 -2.69
C ARG A 63 15.40 14.44 -1.35
N ASP A 64 15.83 15.07 -0.27
CA ASP A 64 15.65 14.52 1.09
C ASP A 64 14.17 14.37 1.48
N ALA A 65 13.28 15.23 0.95
CA ALA A 65 11.83 15.10 1.16
C ALA A 65 11.24 13.95 0.33
N LEU A 66 11.69 13.76 -0.91
CA LEU A 66 11.28 12.66 -1.78
C LEU A 66 11.77 11.31 -1.26
N ASP A 67 12.99 11.23 -0.73
CA ASP A 67 13.51 10.01 -0.08
C ASP A 67 12.70 9.65 1.16
N ARG A 68 12.37 10.64 2.00
CA ARG A 68 11.49 10.42 3.16
C ARG A 68 10.09 9.97 2.75
N LEU A 69 9.55 10.53 1.66
CA LEU A 69 8.27 10.11 1.11
C LEU A 69 8.32 8.65 0.62
N ALA A 70 9.39 8.26 -0.10
CA ALA A 70 9.57 6.90 -0.58
C ALA A 70 9.64 5.89 0.59
N LEU A 71 10.37 6.24 1.66
CA LEU A 71 10.43 5.41 2.88
C LEU A 71 9.07 5.29 3.57
N ALA A 72 8.32 6.39 3.65
CA ALA A 72 6.97 6.37 4.24
C ALA A 72 6.02 5.48 3.42
N ILE A 73 6.10 5.55 2.09
CA ILE A 73 5.34 4.69 1.18
C ILE A 73 5.69 3.21 1.41
N ASP A 74 6.98 2.88 1.55
CA ASP A 74 7.42 1.50 1.79
C ASP A 74 6.90 0.94 3.13
N VAL A 75 6.83 1.76 4.18
CA VAL A 75 6.23 1.37 5.47
C VAL A 75 4.74 1.09 5.31
N VAL A 76 3.98 1.98 4.67
CA VAL A 76 2.54 1.80 4.44
C VAL A 76 2.28 0.56 3.58
N HIS A 77 3.12 0.31 2.58
CA HIS A 77 3.02 -0.88 1.75
C HIS A 77 3.23 -2.17 2.55
N ALA A 78 4.25 -2.20 3.42
CA ALA A 78 4.50 -3.35 4.29
C ALA A 78 3.38 -3.59 5.30
N ASP A 79 2.76 -2.52 5.81
CA ASP A 79 1.61 -2.63 6.71
C ASP A 79 0.35 -3.12 5.98
N LEU A 80 0.13 -2.68 4.73
CA LEU A 80 -0.94 -3.20 3.88
C LEU A 80 -0.76 -4.68 3.57
N ASP A 81 0.46 -5.12 3.22
CA ASP A 81 0.77 -6.54 2.98
C ASP A 81 0.46 -7.42 4.20
N ARG A 82 0.59 -6.87 5.42
CA ARG A 82 0.20 -7.56 6.67
C ARG A 82 -1.30 -7.47 6.95
N ALA A 83 -1.94 -6.36 6.62
CA ALA A 83 -3.35 -6.12 6.92
C ALA A 83 -4.30 -6.92 6.02
N VAL A 84 -4.00 -7.05 4.72
CA VAL A 84 -4.82 -7.81 3.75
C VAL A 84 -5.14 -9.24 4.23
N PRO A 85 -4.17 -10.09 4.58
CA PRO A 85 -4.46 -11.44 5.03
C PRO A 85 -5.19 -11.50 6.38
N LEU A 86 -5.02 -10.49 7.26
CA LEU A 86 -5.75 -10.41 8.52
C LEU A 86 -7.23 -10.06 8.29
N VAL A 87 -7.51 -9.15 7.36
CA VAL A 87 -8.89 -8.83 6.94
C VAL A 87 -9.55 -10.05 6.31
N ASP A 88 -8.82 -10.79 5.48
CA ASP A 88 -9.31 -12.04 4.90
C ASP A 88 -9.63 -13.10 5.98
N GLN A 89 -8.84 -13.19 7.04
CA GLN A 89 -9.08 -14.11 8.17
C GLN A 89 -10.25 -13.69 9.08
N VAL A 90 -10.37 -12.41 9.41
CA VAL A 90 -11.45 -11.90 10.28
C VAL A 90 -12.81 -12.00 9.59
N LEU A 91 -12.82 -11.85 8.26
CA LEU A 91 -14.03 -11.96 7.48
C LEU A 91 -14.38 -13.41 7.10
N ALA A 92 -13.49 -14.40 7.29
CA ALA A 92 -13.71 -15.82 6.98
C ALA A 92 -14.69 -16.50 7.93
#